data_AF-A0A954GPY1-F1
#
_entry.id   AF-A0A954GPY1-F1
#
_cell.length_a   1.000
_cell.length_b   1.000
_cell.length_c   1.000
_cell.angle_alpha   90.00
_cell.angle_beta   90.00
_cell.angle_gamma   90.00
#
_symmetry.space_group_name_H-M   'P 1'
#
loop_
_entity.id
_entity.type
_entity.pdbx_description
1 polymer ?
#
loop_
_entity_poly.entity_id
_entity_poly.type
_entity_poly.pdbx_seq_one_letter_code
_entity_poly.pdbx_strand_id
1 'polypeptide(L)'
;AKTHAKTTTGKKGNKFGMDIERHNALADKVLADPNLELRGIHMHLGSPINTTDPYEAAAKKALEVVTELRAKGHQTNWVNLGGGFGLNYRGTEAPPATEYAKVILPYIKEAECRLALEPGRSVCGNAGALISEVIFTKREGGKLFVIQDAAMNDLVRPAMYDSFHRIWPVNPKLAPPTDYEAEIEGCEATDVVGPICESGDYLAKGRHLPPLQRGDLLCTFSAGAYGTVMSSNYNSRPRGAEVLVKGSDVQLIRKRESYADLIEHELFALK
;
A
#
# COMPACT_ATOMS: atom_id res chain seq x y z
N ALA A 1 -4.60 16.40 -0.88
CA ALA A 1 -3.74 15.69 -1.86
C ALA A 1 -4.58 15.07 -2.97
N LYS A 2 -4.03 14.92 -4.19
CA LYS A 2 -4.67 14.15 -5.28
C LYS A 2 -4.40 12.67 -5.08
N THR A 3 -5.22 12.01 -4.27
CA THR A 3 -5.16 10.56 -4.02
C THR A 3 -6.38 9.87 -4.64
N HIS A 4 -6.33 8.54 -4.83
CA HIS A 4 -7.47 7.79 -5.36
C HIS A 4 -8.73 8.02 -4.49
N ALA A 5 -9.92 7.99 -5.11
CA ALA A 5 -11.18 8.32 -4.42
C ALA A 5 -11.40 7.45 -3.17
N LYS A 6 -11.07 6.16 -3.27
CA LYS A 6 -11.20 5.17 -2.17
C LYS A 6 -10.19 5.35 -1.01
N THR A 7 -9.16 6.19 -1.17
CA THR A 7 -8.06 6.32 -0.19
C THR A 7 -7.78 7.78 0.20
N THR A 8 -8.66 8.70 -0.19
CA THR A 8 -8.60 10.11 0.22
C THR A 8 -9.26 10.25 1.58
N THR A 9 -8.52 10.63 2.62
CA THR A 9 -9.04 10.77 3.99
C THR A 9 -9.15 12.21 4.46
N GLY A 10 -8.31 13.13 3.98
CA GLY A 10 -8.22 14.51 4.50
C GLY A 10 -9.18 15.57 3.92
N LYS A 11 -10.30 15.19 3.28
CA LYS A 11 -11.31 16.17 2.80
C LYS A 11 -12.47 16.30 3.79
N LYS A 12 -12.99 17.52 3.94
CA LYS A 12 -14.25 17.79 4.68
C LYS A 12 -15.37 16.91 4.11
N GLY A 13 -16.08 16.20 4.99
CA GLY A 13 -17.12 15.23 4.61
C GLY A 13 -16.66 13.77 4.56
N ASN A 14 -15.36 13.50 4.70
CA ASN A 14 -14.90 12.15 4.99
C ASN A 14 -15.16 11.78 6.45
N LYS A 15 -15.28 10.47 6.74
CA LYS A 15 -15.53 9.95 8.10
C LYS A 15 -14.37 10.14 9.10
N PHE A 16 -13.27 10.78 8.70
CA PHE A 16 -12.02 10.85 9.46
C PHE A 16 -11.76 12.24 10.00
N GLY A 17 -11.26 12.32 11.23
CA GLY A 17 -10.91 13.56 11.90
C GLY A 17 -12.14 14.40 12.26
N MET A 18 -11.89 15.68 12.49
CA MET A 18 -12.90 16.69 12.78
C MET A 18 -12.47 18.03 12.19
N ASP A 19 -13.41 18.93 11.94
CA ASP A 19 -13.10 20.31 11.56
C ASP A 19 -12.46 21.08 12.73
N ILE A 20 -11.89 22.24 12.42
CA ILE A 20 -11.10 23.03 13.38
C ILE A 20 -12.00 23.62 14.47
N GLU A 21 -13.25 23.94 14.15
CA GLU A 21 -14.23 24.46 15.10
C GLU A 21 -14.55 23.43 16.17
N ARG A 22 -14.84 22.19 15.77
CA ARG A 22 -15.08 21.08 16.68
C ARG A 22 -13.82 20.67 17.44
N HIS A 23 -12.65 20.73 16.79
CA HIS A 23 -11.37 20.50 17.46
C HIS A 23 -11.16 21.49 18.61
N ASN A 24 -11.36 22.78 18.37
CA ASN A 24 -11.19 23.82 19.39
C ASN A 24 -12.18 23.65 20.55
N ALA A 25 -13.46 23.36 20.25
CA ALA A 25 -14.47 23.10 21.28
C ALA A 25 -14.15 21.85 22.12
N LEU A 26 -13.51 20.82 21.53
CA LEU A 26 -13.06 19.64 22.26
C LEU A 26 -11.82 19.95 23.11
N ALA A 27 -10.87 20.73 22.58
CA ALA A 27 -9.69 21.16 23.32
C ALA A 27 -10.09 21.91 24.59
N ASP A 28 -11.01 22.88 24.50
CA ASP A 28 -11.49 23.64 25.65
C ASP A 28 -12.13 22.72 26.73
N LYS A 29 -12.84 21.65 26.33
CA LYS A 29 -13.37 20.64 27.26
C LYS A 29 -12.28 19.80 27.91
N VAL A 30 -11.27 19.40 27.14
CA VAL A 30 -10.12 18.64 27.66
C VAL A 30 -9.36 19.47 28.69
N LEU A 31 -9.21 20.78 28.47
CA LEU A 31 -8.53 21.66 29.42
C LEU A 31 -9.24 21.74 30.78
N ALA A 32 -10.58 21.62 30.78
CA ALA A 32 -11.40 21.68 31.99
C ALA A 32 -11.53 20.34 32.73
N ASP A 33 -11.06 19.22 32.14
CA ASP A 33 -11.15 17.89 32.74
C ASP A 33 -9.80 17.48 33.35
N PRO A 34 -9.72 17.29 34.68
CA PRO A 34 -8.47 16.92 35.35
C PRO A 34 -7.95 15.51 35.00
N ASN A 35 -8.74 14.68 34.31
CA ASN A 35 -8.36 13.33 33.91
C ASN A 35 -7.85 13.24 32.47
N LEU A 36 -7.91 14.35 31.71
CA LEU A 36 -7.54 14.38 30.31
C LEU A 36 -6.44 15.41 30.07
N GLU A 37 -5.58 15.10 29.09
CA GLU A 37 -4.52 16.01 28.68
C GLU A 37 -4.33 15.98 27.17
N LEU A 38 -4.42 17.14 26.53
CA LEU A 38 -4.15 17.30 25.11
C LEU A 38 -2.65 17.39 24.87
N ARG A 39 -2.02 16.24 24.59
CA ARG A 39 -0.56 16.14 24.38
C ARG A 39 -0.11 16.43 22.94
N GLY A 40 -1.00 16.42 21.96
CA GLY A 40 -0.62 16.57 20.57
C GLY A 40 -1.80 16.66 19.61
N ILE A 41 -1.48 16.93 18.35
CA ILE A 41 -2.42 16.91 17.23
C ILE A 41 -2.02 15.83 16.22
N HIS A 42 -3.03 15.27 15.53
CA HIS A 42 -2.83 14.24 14.52
C HIS A 42 -3.55 14.60 13.22
N MET A 43 -2.85 14.42 12.10
CA MET A 43 -3.39 14.58 10.76
C MET A 43 -2.91 13.43 9.88
N HIS A 44 -3.83 12.85 9.10
CA HIS A 44 -3.49 11.90 8.04
C HIS A 44 -4.06 12.37 6.70
N LEU A 45 -3.16 12.71 5.77
CA LEU A 45 -3.49 13.45 4.55
C LEU A 45 -4.09 12.57 3.43
N GLY A 46 -4.00 11.25 3.56
CA GLY A 46 -4.45 10.26 2.57
C GLY A 46 -3.28 9.44 2.00
N SER A 47 -3.58 8.51 1.09
CA SER A 47 -2.57 7.67 0.44
C SER A 47 -2.95 7.31 -1.00
N PRO A 48 -2.00 7.16 -1.95
CA PRO A 48 -0.60 7.54 -1.86
C PRO A 48 -0.39 9.04 -2.16
N ILE A 49 0.54 9.69 -1.46
CA ILE A 49 0.94 11.08 -1.69
C ILE A 49 2.37 11.11 -2.22
N ASN A 50 2.48 11.54 -3.46
CA ASN A 50 3.70 11.47 -4.27
C ASN A 50 4.44 12.82 -4.38
N THR A 51 4.04 13.82 -3.59
CA THR A 51 4.65 15.16 -3.55
C THR A 51 4.84 15.63 -2.12
N THR A 52 5.73 16.60 -1.91
CA THR A 52 6.07 17.16 -0.60
C THR A 52 5.12 18.27 -0.15
N ASP A 53 4.55 19.05 -1.08
CA ASP A 53 3.75 20.24 -0.77
C ASP A 53 2.60 19.99 0.22
N PRO A 54 1.85 18.87 0.16
CA PRO A 54 0.79 18.60 1.14
C PRO A 54 1.32 18.46 2.58
N TYR A 55 2.52 17.92 2.75
CA TYR A 55 3.15 17.77 4.06
C TYR A 55 3.73 19.08 4.58
N GLU A 56 4.26 19.92 3.70
CA GLU A 56 4.68 21.28 4.07
C GLU A 56 3.49 22.10 4.58
N ALA A 57 2.39 22.11 3.81
CA ALA A 57 1.16 22.80 4.21
C ALA A 57 0.58 22.27 5.53
N ALA A 58 0.62 20.95 5.74
CA ALA A 58 0.17 20.33 6.98
C ALA A 58 1.09 20.68 8.17
N ALA A 59 2.40 20.68 7.98
CA ALA A 59 3.36 21.04 9.02
C ALA A 59 3.24 22.52 9.42
N LYS A 60 3.07 23.41 8.44
CA LYS A 60 2.76 24.83 8.69
C LYS A 60 1.46 24.98 9.49
N LYS A 61 0.40 24.27 9.09
CA LYS A 61 -0.87 24.34 9.82
C LYS A 61 -0.76 23.76 11.24
N ALA A 62 0.04 22.71 11.41
CA ALA A 62 0.30 22.12 12.72
C ALA A 62 0.93 23.14 13.68
N LEU A 63 1.92 23.91 13.21
CA LEU A 63 2.55 24.97 13.99
C LEU A 63 1.53 26.02 14.46
N GLU A 64 0.66 26.50 13.55
CA GLU A 64 -0.40 27.45 13.90
C GLU A 64 -1.31 26.91 15.02
N VAL A 65 -1.81 25.68 14.85
CA VAL A 65 -2.73 25.05 15.80
C VAL A 65 -2.06 24.78 17.15
N VAL A 66 -0.82 24.29 17.16
CA VAL A 66 -0.06 24.07 18.41
C VAL A 66 0.14 25.38 19.15
N THR A 67 0.47 26.45 18.44
CA THR A 67 0.68 27.79 19.03
C THR A 67 -0.61 28.30 19.68
N GLU A 68 -1.74 28.19 18.99
CA GLU A 68 -3.06 28.57 19.51
C GLU A 68 -3.44 27.75 20.76
N LEU A 69 -3.25 26.43 20.74
CA LEU A 69 -3.55 25.55 21.87
C LEU A 69 -2.67 25.86 23.08
N ARG A 70 -1.37 26.11 22.89
CA ARG A 70 -0.46 26.48 23.97
C ARG A 70 -0.80 27.85 24.56
N ALA A 71 -1.21 28.82 23.74
CA ALA A 71 -1.69 30.12 24.21
C ALA A 71 -2.94 30.00 25.11
N LYS A 72 -3.75 28.95 24.92
CA LYS A 72 -4.89 28.60 25.79
C LYS A 72 -4.52 27.81 27.05
N GLY A 73 -3.25 27.42 27.22
CA GLY A 73 -2.77 26.68 28.39
C GLY A 73 -2.59 25.17 28.20
N HIS A 74 -2.76 24.63 26.99
CA HIS A 74 -2.48 23.21 26.73
C HIS A 74 -0.97 22.92 26.66
N GLN A 75 -0.57 21.74 27.15
CA GLN A 75 0.79 21.19 27.00
C GLN A 75 0.95 20.37 25.72
N THR A 76 0.50 20.92 24.59
CA THR A 76 0.55 20.25 23.28
C THR A 76 1.98 20.22 22.77
N ASN A 77 2.64 19.06 22.81
CA ASN A 77 4.07 18.88 22.52
C ASN A 77 4.35 17.82 21.44
N TRP A 78 3.31 17.30 20.80
CA TRP A 78 3.40 16.33 19.72
C TRP A 78 2.66 16.79 18.47
N VAL A 79 3.28 16.56 17.33
CA VAL A 79 2.62 16.63 16.02
C VAL A 79 2.79 15.28 15.35
N ASN A 80 1.67 14.62 15.05
CA ASN A 80 1.65 13.40 14.26
C ASN A 80 1.12 13.73 12.86
N LEU A 81 1.97 13.59 11.83
CA LEU A 81 1.60 13.85 10.43
C LEU A 81 1.16 12.59 9.68
N GLY A 82 0.96 11.49 10.43
CA GLY A 82 0.51 10.23 9.92
C GLY A 82 1.44 9.64 8.87
N GLY A 83 0.88 8.75 8.04
CA GLY A 83 1.56 8.21 6.86
C GLY A 83 1.10 8.86 5.56
N GLY A 84 1.08 8.06 4.50
CA GLY A 84 0.60 8.47 3.18
C GLY A 84 1.72 8.59 2.16
N PHE A 85 2.98 8.57 2.59
CA PHE A 85 4.17 8.61 1.73
C PHE A 85 4.06 7.57 0.62
N GLY A 86 4.27 8.04 -0.61
CA GLY A 86 4.25 7.21 -1.81
C GLY A 86 5.38 6.19 -1.83
N LEU A 87 5.32 5.31 -2.83
CA LEU A 87 6.43 4.46 -3.26
C LEU A 87 6.46 4.45 -4.78
N ASN A 88 7.53 3.91 -5.35
CA ASN A 88 7.69 3.77 -6.79
C ASN A 88 7.14 2.44 -7.30
N TYR A 89 5.98 2.44 -7.96
CA TYR A 89 5.48 1.27 -8.70
C TYR A 89 6.04 1.25 -10.12
N ARG A 90 6.21 2.42 -10.74
CA ARG A 90 6.76 2.62 -12.08
C ARG A 90 8.19 3.11 -12.10
N GLY A 91 8.65 3.78 -11.04
CA GLY A 91 10.08 4.07 -10.82
C GLY A 91 10.37 5.45 -10.27
N THR A 92 9.52 6.44 -10.51
CA THR A 92 9.81 7.86 -10.27
C THR A 92 8.66 8.58 -9.56
N GLU A 93 7.65 7.86 -9.09
CA GLU A 93 6.45 8.48 -8.53
C GLU A 93 6.67 9.22 -7.22
N ALA A 94 7.51 8.72 -6.31
CA ALA A 94 7.66 9.26 -4.97
C ALA A 94 9.09 9.75 -4.71
N PRO A 95 9.26 10.98 -4.16
CA PRO A 95 10.57 11.47 -3.75
C PRO A 95 11.11 10.68 -2.53
N PRO A 96 12.42 10.72 -2.26
CA PRO A 96 12.99 10.06 -1.10
C PRO A 96 12.53 10.72 0.20
N ALA A 97 12.58 9.97 1.31
CA ALA A 97 12.17 10.44 2.64
C ALA A 97 12.86 11.75 3.08
N THR A 98 14.08 11.99 2.60
CA THR A 98 14.84 13.21 2.86
C THR A 98 14.14 14.46 2.34
N GLU A 99 13.43 14.41 1.21
CA GLU A 99 12.71 15.57 0.68
C GLU A 99 11.48 15.91 1.53
N TYR A 100 10.77 14.91 2.04
CA TYR A 100 9.69 15.13 3.00
C TYR A 100 10.22 15.73 4.30
N ALA A 101 11.36 15.23 4.81
CA ALA A 101 11.96 15.76 6.02
C ALA A 101 12.37 17.23 5.89
N LYS A 102 12.90 17.65 4.73
CA LYS A 102 13.28 19.05 4.47
C LYS A 102 12.12 20.03 4.64
N VAL A 103 10.92 19.65 4.21
CA VAL A 103 9.73 20.53 4.28
C VAL A 103 8.98 20.41 5.61
N ILE A 104 9.09 19.28 6.32
CA ILE A 104 8.39 19.06 7.59
C ILE A 104 9.19 19.64 8.78
N LEU A 105 10.48 19.33 8.86
CA LEU A 105 11.28 19.60 10.06
C LEU A 105 11.39 21.07 10.48
N PRO A 106 11.43 22.08 9.57
CA PRO A 106 11.47 23.48 9.97
C PRO A 106 10.34 23.86 10.91
N TYR A 107 9.09 23.53 10.55
CA TYR A 107 7.90 23.84 11.34
C TYR A 107 7.81 23.04 12.63
N ILE A 108 8.25 21.79 12.63
CA ILE A 108 8.27 20.95 13.85
C ILE A 108 9.27 21.50 14.87
N LYS A 109 10.44 21.93 14.41
CA LYS A 109 11.47 22.54 15.27
C LYS A 109 11.00 23.88 15.81
N GLU A 110 10.41 24.73 14.97
CA GLU A 110 9.81 26.01 15.38
C GLU A 110 8.70 25.81 16.41
N ALA A 111 7.87 24.76 16.24
CA ALA A 111 6.84 24.40 17.21
C ALA A 111 7.40 23.79 18.50
N GLU A 112 8.70 23.49 18.59
CA GLU A 112 9.31 22.73 19.70
C GLU A 112 8.51 21.46 20.04
N CYS A 113 8.07 20.75 19.01
CA CYS A 113 7.25 19.55 19.14
C CYS A 113 8.05 18.30 18.80
N ARG A 114 7.65 17.18 19.40
CA ARG A 114 8.06 15.84 18.96
C ARG A 114 7.24 15.47 17.73
N LEU A 115 7.90 14.90 16.72
CA LEU A 115 7.27 14.42 15.49
C LEU A 115 6.97 12.93 15.60
N ALA A 116 5.74 12.56 15.27
CA ALA A 116 5.35 11.19 14.95
C ALA A 116 4.97 11.08 13.47
N LEU A 117 5.37 9.97 12.85
CA LEU A 117 5.00 9.60 11.48
C LEU A 117 4.50 8.16 11.50
N GLU A 118 3.58 7.83 10.60
CA GLU A 118 2.95 6.51 10.51
C GLU A 118 3.18 5.87 9.12
N PRO A 119 4.44 5.72 8.65
CA PRO A 119 4.71 5.21 7.32
C PRO A 119 4.36 3.70 7.25
N GLY A 120 3.52 3.33 6.29
CA GLY A 120 3.20 1.94 5.98
C GLY A 120 3.72 1.55 4.61
N ARG A 121 3.01 2.02 3.56
CA ARG A 121 3.30 1.70 2.15
C ARG A 121 4.77 1.93 1.79
N SER A 122 5.33 3.08 2.15
CA SER A 122 6.71 3.46 1.84
C SER A 122 7.77 2.58 2.50
N VAL A 123 7.42 1.84 3.56
CA VAL A 123 8.36 0.95 4.28
C VAL A 123 8.37 -0.43 3.66
N CYS A 124 7.21 -1.10 3.61
CA CYS A 124 7.13 -2.50 3.21
C CYS A 124 6.78 -2.72 1.74
N GLY A 125 6.27 -1.71 1.03
CA GLY A 125 5.69 -1.91 -0.30
C GLY A 125 6.65 -2.49 -1.33
N ASN A 126 7.82 -1.86 -1.51
CA ASN A 126 8.85 -2.33 -2.42
C ASN A 126 9.78 -3.41 -1.82
N ALA A 127 9.61 -3.74 -0.55
CA ALA A 127 10.37 -4.80 0.12
C ALA A 127 9.78 -6.20 -0.11
N GLY A 128 8.55 -6.30 -0.64
CA GLY A 128 7.88 -7.56 -0.94
C GLY A 128 7.47 -7.68 -2.40
N ALA A 129 7.52 -8.91 -2.91
CA ALA A 129 7.02 -9.31 -4.21
C ALA A 129 6.18 -10.59 -4.09
N LEU A 130 5.23 -10.76 -4.99
CA LEU A 130 4.43 -11.98 -5.11
C LEU A 130 5.04 -12.84 -6.22
N ILE A 131 5.44 -14.06 -5.87
CA ILE A 131 5.97 -15.05 -6.81
C ILE A 131 4.86 -16.06 -7.14
N SER A 132 4.70 -16.35 -8.42
CA SER A 132 3.67 -17.24 -8.97
C SER A 132 4.22 -18.07 -10.11
N GLU A 133 3.56 -19.19 -10.41
CA GLU A 133 3.88 -20.08 -11.52
C GLU A 133 2.85 -19.94 -12.65
N VAL A 134 3.32 -19.92 -13.89
CA VAL A 134 2.45 -19.99 -15.08
C VAL A 134 1.87 -21.40 -15.19
N ILE A 135 0.54 -21.51 -15.16
CA ILE A 135 -0.18 -22.79 -15.33
C ILE A 135 -0.56 -23.01 -16.80
N PHE A 136 -1.07 -21.97 -17.47
CA PHE A 136 -1.51 -22.05 -18.87
C PHE A 136 -1.24 -20.74 -19.62
N THR A 137 -1.15 -20.85 -20.94
CA THR A 137 -1.24 -19.70 -21.85
C THR A 137 -2.43 -19.91 -22.78
N LYS A 138 -3.17 -18.84 -23.07
CA LYS A 138 -4.37 -18.90 -23.90
C LYS A 138 -4.39 -17.71 -24.86
N ARG A 139 -4.74 -17.97 -26.13
CA ARG A 139 -5.08 -16.91 -27.08
C ARG A 139 -6.60 -16.91 -27.30
N GLU A 140 -7.20 -15.74 -27.18
CA GLU A 140 -8.64 -15.55 -27.35
C GLU A 140 -8.92 -14.11 -27.76
N GLY A 141 -9.79 -13.90 -28.75
CA GLY A 141 -10.23 -12.54 -29.14
C GLY A 141 -9.09 -11.58 -29.50
N GLY A 142 -8.01 -12.08 -30.09
CA GLY A 142 -6.83 -11.26 -30.45
C GLY A 142 -5.93 -10.88 -29.27
N LYS A 143 -6.15 -11.44 -28.07
CA LYS A 143 -5.32 -11.21 -26.88
C LYS A 143 -4.58 -12.47 -26.46
N LEU A 144 -3.41 -12.28 -25.86
CA LEU A 144 -2.68 -13.31 -25.15
C LEU A 144 -2.96 -13.21 -23.65
N PHE A 145 -3.33 -14.33 -23.05
CA PHE A 145 -3.52 -14.49 -21.61
C PHE A 145 -2.46 -15.44 -21.07
N VAL A 146 -1.81 -15.02 -19.99
CA VAL A 146 -0.97 -15.87 -19.14
C VAL A 146 -1.73 -16.12 -17.86
N ILE A 147 -2.12 -17.38 -17.65
CA ILE A 147 -2.88 -17.82 -16.48
C ILE A 147 -1.87 -18.39 -15.48
N GLN A 148 -1.76 -17.74 -14.32
CA GLN A 148 -0.82 -18.12 -13.25
C GLN A 148 -1.56 -18.68 -12.03
N ASP A 149 -0.82 -19.22 -11.07
CA ASP A 149 -1.36 -19.83 -9.86
C ASP A 149 -1.69 -18.85 -8.73
N ALA A 150 -1.36 -17.56 -8.88
CA ALA A 150 -1.74 -16.48 -7.99
C ALA A 150 -2.89 -15.62 -8.54
N ALA A 151 -3.74 -15.11 -7.65
CA ALA A 151 -5.00 -14.48 -8.01
C ALA A 151 -5.28 -13.20 -7.20
N MET A 152 -6.45 -12.59 -7.43
CA MET A 152 -6.94 -11.44 -6.67
C MET A 152 -7.16 -11.75 -5.17
N ASN A 153 -7.36 -13.02 -4.78
CA ASN A 153 -7.41 -13.39 -3.36
C ASN A 153 -6.02 -13.28 -2.70
N ASP A 154 -4.93 -13.36 -3.48
CA ASP A 154 -3.55 -13.23 -3.00
C ASP A 154 -3.08 -11.77 -3.06
N LEU A 155 -3.41 -11.05 -4.14
CA LEU A 155 -3.14 -9.62 -4.33
C LEU A 155 -4.36 -8.92 -4.95
N VAL A 156 -5.22 -8.39 -4.10
CA VAL A 156 -6.50 -7.77 -4.52
C VAL A 156 -6.33 -6.37 -5.15
N ARG A 157 -5.15 -5.75 -5.02
CA ARG A 157 -4.97 -4.33 -5.34
C ARG A 157 -5.27 -3.97 -6.81
N PRO A 158 -4.86 -4.75 -7.83
CA PRO A 158 -5.22 -4.48 -9.20
C PRO A 158 -6.74 -4.51 -9.42
N ALA A 159 -7.43 -5.51 -8.87
CA ALA A 159 -8.88 -5.64 -8.96
C ALA A 159 -9.65 -4.53 -8.21
N MET A 160 -9.17 -4.13 -7.03
CA MET A 160 -9.89 -3.19 -6.15
C MET A 160 -9.65 -1.71 -6.49
N TYR A 161 -8.45 -1.39 -7.01
CA TYR A 161 -7.96 -0.02 -7.14
C TYR A 161 -7.35 0.28 -8.52
N ASP A 162 -7.48 -0.62 -9.49
CA ASP A 162 -6.79 -0.52 -10.79
C ASP A 162 -5.28 -0.26 -10.63
N SER A 163 -4.71 -0.83 -9.55
CA SER A 163 -3.32 -0.57 -9.19
C SER A 163 -2.36 -1.23 -10.16
N PHE A 164 -1.39 -0.43 -10.58
CA PHE A 164 -0.23 -0.91 -11.32
C PHE A 164 0.73 -1.66 -10.41
N HIS A 165 1.21 -2.82 -10.87
CA HIS A 165 2.40 -3.49 -10.35
C HIS A 165 3.25 -3.91 -11.55
N ARG A 166 4.58 -3.79 -11.43
CA ARG A 166 5.49 -4.38 -12.43
C ARG A 166 5.33 -5.89 -12.36
N ILE A 167 5.47 -6.55 -13.50
CA ILE A 167 5.50 -8.00 -13.58
C ILE A 167 6.57 -8.43 -14.59
N TRP A 168 7.38 -9.41 -14.21
CA TRP A 168 8.47 -9.94 -15.06
C TRP A 168 8.79 -11.39 -14.70
N PRO A 169 9.31 -12.21 -15.63
CA PRO A 169 9.79 -13.55 -15.29
C PRO A 169 10.95 -13.51 -14.29
N VAL A 170 11.01 -14.50 -13.39
CA VAL A 170 12.07 -14.61 -12.36
C VAL A 170 13.42 -14.99 -12.97
N ASN A 171 13.43 -15.84 -14.00
CA ASN A 171 14.63 -16.21 -14.76
C ASN A 171 14.46 -15.79 -16.23
N PRO A 172 14.55 -14.50 -16.52
CA PRO A 172 14.13 -13.99 -17.82
C PRO A 172 15.24 -14.16 -18.86
N LYS A 173 14.86 -14.49 -20.11
CA LYS A 173 15.78 -14.48 -21.27
C LYS A 173 16.11 -13.06 -21.74
N LEU A 174 15.25 -12.10 -21.43
CA LEU A 174 15.43 -10.66 -21.68
C LEU A 174 15.58 -9.93 -20.35
N ALA A 175 16.51 -8.99 -20.27
CA ALA A 175 16.67 -8.18 -19.06
C ALA A 175 15.36 -7.42 -18.75
N PRO A 176 15.03 -7.20 -17.46
CA PRO A 176 13.89 -6.39 -17.11
C PRO A 176 13.99 -4.98 -17.71
N PRO A 177 12.88 -4.45 -18.27
CA PRO A 177 12.90 -3.14 -18.91
C PRO A 177 13.01 -2.01 -17.87
N THR A 178 13.39 -0.82 -18.33
CA THR A 178 13.29 0.40 -17.52
C THR A 178 11.84 0.88 -17.43
N ASP A 179 11.09 0.76 -18.53
CA ASP A 179 9.66 1.06 -18.62
C ASP A 179 8.84 -0.21 -18.89
N TYR A 180 7.98 -0.57 -17.93
CA TYR A 180 7.12 -1.76 -17.97
C TYR A 180 5.77 -1.52 -18.68
N GLU A 181 5.55 -0.32 -19.21
CA GLU A 181 4.39 0.07 -20.03
C GLU A 181 4.73 0.16 -21.52
N ALA A 182 6.01 0.29 -21.87
CA ALA A 182 6.45 0.40 -23.25
C ALA A 182 6.32 -0.93 -24.02
N GLU A 183 6.30 -0.82 -25.35
CA GLU A 183 6.57 -1.95 -26.24
C GLU A 183 8.05 -2.36 -26.09
N ILE A 184 8.30 -3.66 -26.06
CA ILE A 184 9.64 -4.23 -25.85
C ILE A 184 9.90 -5.23 -26.96
N GLU A 185 11.04 -5.09 -27.63
CA GLU A 185 11.44 -6.02 -28.69
C GLU A 185 11.48 -7.47 -28.17
N GLY A 186 10.90 -8.39 -28.93
CA GLY A 186 10.78 -9.80 -28.54
C GLY A 186 9.72 -10.07 -27.46
N CYS A 187 8.89 -9.09 -27.12
CA CYS A 187 7.77 -9.24 -26.19
C CYS A 187 6.42 -9.00 -26.89
N GLU A 188 5.34 -9.46 -26.26
CA GLU A 188 3.96 -9.31 -26.75
C GLU A 188 3.02 -8.81 -25.65
N ALA A 189 2.06 -7.95 -26.00
CA ALA A 189 1.04 -7.46 -25.09
C ALA A 189 0.19 -8.62 -24.53
N THR A 190 0.24 -8.77 -23.20
CA THR A 190 -0.29 -9.93 -22.49
C THR A 190 -1.09 -9.50 -21.25
N ASP A 191 -2.24 -10.12 -21.05
CA ASP A 191 -3.00 -10.03 -19.80
C ASP A 191 -2.53 -11.17 -18.86
N VAL A 192 -2.06 -10.82 -17.65
CA VAL A 192 -1.68 -11.80 -16.62
C VAL A 192 -2.82 -11.92 -15.63
N VAL A 193 -3.41 -13.12 -15.59
CA VAL A 193 -4.67 -13.42 -14.90
C VAL A 193 -4.52 -14.62 -13.97
N GLY A 194 -5.36 -14.69 -12.94
CA GLY A 194 -5.40 -15.82 -12.02
C GLY A 194 -6.46 -16.87 -12.40
N PRO A 195 -6.67 -17.88 -11.56
CA PRO A 195 -7.63 -18.96 -11.76
C PRO A 195 -9.02 -18.70 -11.14
N ILE A 196 -9.30 -17.50 -10.63
CA ILE A 196 -10.60 -17.16 -10.02
C ILE A 196 -11.63 -16.88 -11.12
N CYS A 197 -12.89 -17.24 -10.83
CA CYS A 197 -14.02 -17.23 -11.78
C CYS A 197 -14.59 -15.84 -12.11
N GLU A 198 -13.82 -14.76 -11.90
CA GLU A 198 -14.26 -13.39 -12.13
C GLU A 198 -13.34 -12.69 -13.13
N SER A 199 -13.92 -11.90 -14.04
CA SER A 199 -13.15 -11.05 -14.96
C SER A 199 -12.30 -9.99 -14.25
N GLY A 200 -12.57 -9.74 -12.97
CA GLY A 200 -11.76 -8.90 -12.10
C GLY A 200 -10.45 -9.56 -11.64
N ASP A 201 -10.27 -10.86 -11.85
CA ASP A 201 -9.06 -11.59 -11.46
C ASP A 201 -7.91 -11.41 -12.46
N TYR A 202 -7.25 -10.26 -12.35
CA TYR A 202 -6.03 -9.98 -13.08
C TYR A 202 -4.99 -9.35 -12.15
N LEU A 203 -3.71 -9.61 -12.43
CA LEU A 203 -2.61 -8.86 -11.82
C LEU A 203 -2.06 -7.80 -12.76
N ALA A 204 -2.16 -8.01 -14.08
CA ALA A 204 -1.74 -7.03 -15.06
C ALA A 204 -2.51 -7.16 -16.37
N LYS A 205 -2.72 -6.04 -17.07
CA LYS A 205 -3.35 -5.99 -18.40
C LYS A 205 -2.42 -5.33 -19.41
N GLY A 206 -2.38 -5.85 -20.62
CA GLY A 206 -1.63 -5.29 -21.75
C GLY A 206 -0.13 -5.13 -21.50
N ARG A 207 0.50 -6.06 -20.77
CA ARG A 207 1.94 -6.02 -20.48
C ARG A 207 2.74 -6.67 -21.58
N HIS A 208 3.70 -5.95 -22.13
CA HIS A 208 4.67 -6.54 -23.06
C HIS A 208 5.59 -7.47 -22.27
N LEU A 209 5.36 -8.77 -22.42
CA LEU A 209 6.13 -9.82 -21.76
C LEU A 209 6.85 -10.69 -22.80
N PRO A 210 8.04 -11.21 -22.47
CA PRO A 210 8.68 -12.21 -23.30
C PRO A 210 7.81 -13.48 -23.38
N PRO A 211 8.05 -14.38 -24.34
CA PRO A 211 7.36 -15.65 -24.40
C PRO A 211 7.49 -16.42 -23.09
N LEU A 212 6.33 -16.82 -22.55
CA LEU A 212 6.19 -17.56 -21.30
C LEU A 212 5.61 -18.95 -21.59
N GLN A 213 6.06 -19.94 -20.83
CA GLN A 213 5.58 -21.30 -20.89
C GLN A 213 5.11 -21.76 -19.51
N ARG A 214 4.33 -22.85 -19.49
CA ARG A 214 3.91 -23.50 -18.24
C ARG A 214 5.14 -23.85 -17.40
N GLY A 215 5.07 -23.57 -16.10
CA GLY A 215 6.16 -23.77 -15.15
C GLY A 215 7.13 -22.60 -15.01
N ASP A 216 7.06 -21.59 -15.89
CA ASP A 216 7.84 -20.37 -15.69
C ASP A 216 7.34 -19.62 -14.45
N LEU A 217 8.27 -19.04 -13.68
CA LEU A 217 7.93 -18.22 -12.53
C LEU A 217 7.82 -16.74 -12.91
N LEU A 218 6.78 -16.09 -12.40
CA LEU A 218 6.56 -14.65 -12.50
C LEU A 218 6.78 -13.97 -11.15
N CYS A 219 7.32 -12.76 -11.21
CA CYS A 219 7.47 -11.85 -10.08
C CYS A 219 6.56 -10.65 -10.28
N THR A 220 5.56 -10.50 -9.41
CA THR A 220 4.76 -9.27 -9.30
C THR A 220 5.36 -8.39 -8.20
N PHE A 221 5.98 -7.29 -8.61
CA PHE A 221 6.74 -6.41 -7.72
C PHE A 221 5.82 -5.53 -6.85
N SER A 222 6.40 -4.88 -5.83
CA SER A 222 5.71 -3.89 -4.98
C SER A 222 4.47 -4.44 -4.25
N ALA A 223 4.48 -5.73 -3.90
CA ALA A 223 3.38 -6.44 -3.26
C ALA A 223 3.49 -6.50 -1.72
N GLY A 224 4.53 -5.92 -1.12
CA GLY A 224 4.77 -6.04 0.33
C GLY A 224 3.84 -5.18 1.21
N ALA A 225 3.14 -4.19 0.65
CA ALA A 225 2.19 -3.35 1.37
C ALA A 225 0.79 -3.54 0.79
N TYR A 226 -0.18 -3.84 1.67
CA TYR A 226 -1.56 -4.12 1.25
C TYR A 226 -1.67 -5.29 0.24
N GLY A 227 -0.71 -6.22 0.29
CA GLY A 227 -0.76 -7.53 -0.36
C GLY A 227 -1.43 -8.54 0.56
N THR A 228 -0.65 -9.41 1.22
CA THR A 228 -1.17 -10.47 2.10
C THR A 228 -2.15 -9.99 3.17
N VAL A 229 -1.98 -8.78 3.72
CA VAL A 229 -2.90 -8.22 4.73
C VAL A 229 -4.32 -7.97 4.20
N MET A 230 -4.49 -7.93 2.88
CA MET A 230 -5.79 -7.84 2.20
C MET A 230 -6.17 -9.14 1.47
N SER A 231 -5.41 -10.23 1.70
CA SER A 231 -5.69 -11.52 1.10
C SER A 231 -6.91 -12.21 1.71
N SER A 232 -7.60 -12.99 0.89
CA SER A 232 -8.78 -13.75 1.30
C SER A 232 -8.64 -15.22 0.90
N ASN A 233 -9.57 -16.04 1.38
CA ASN A 233 -9.72 -17.42 0.95
C ASN A 233 -10.80 -17.58 -0.12
N TYR A 234 -11.04 -16.53 -0.92
CA TYR A 234 -12.02 -16.58 -2.00
C TYR A 234 -11.71 -17.72 -2.98
N ASN A 235 -12.76 -18.39 -3.47
CA ASN A 235 -12.71 -19.67 -4.16
C ASN A 235 -12.05 -20.81 -3.35
N SER A 236 -12.18 -20.77 -2.03
CA SER A 236 -11.62 -21.76 -1.09
C SER A 236 -10.13 -22.01 -1.31
N ARG A 237 -9.38 -20.95 -1.63
CA ARG A 237 -7.94 -20.99 -1.86
C ARG A 237 -7.20 -20.75 -0.54
N PRO A 238 -6.34 -21.68 -0.08
CA PRO A 238 -5.49 -21.42 1.08
C PRO A 238 -4.49 -20.30 0.77
N ARG A 239 -4.28 -19.37 1.71
CA ARG A 239 -3.30 -18.29 1.51
C ARG A 239 -1.89 -18.85 1.33
N GLY A 240 -1.12 -18.17 0.48
CA GLY A 240 0.27 -18.50 0.21
C GLY A 240 1.20 -18.46 1.43
N ALA A 241 2.37 -19.08 1.30
CA ALA A 241 3.46 -18.93 2.25
C ALA A 241 4.11 -17.55 2.13
N GLU A 242 4.69 -17.04 3.22
CA GLU A 242 5.52 -15.83 3.21
C GLU A 242 6.95 -16.20 3.62
N VAL A 243 7.92 -15.76 2.81
CA VAL A 243 9.35 -16.00 3.03
C VAL A 243 10.08 -14.67 3.20
N LEU A 244 11.02 -14.64 4.14
CA LEU A 244 11.92 -13.53 4.37
C LEU A 244 13.31 -13.90 3.87
N VAL A 245 13.91 -13.01 3.07
CA VAL A 245 15.29 -13.14 2.60
C VAL A 245 16.16 -12.12 3.31
N LYS A 246 17.24 -12.58 3.95
CA LYS A 246 18.23 -11.74 4.62
C LYS A 246 19.63 -12.13 4.15
N GLY A 247 20.19 -11.37 3.21
CA GLY A 247 21.45 -11.75 2.57
C GLY A 247 21.26 -13.04 1.77
N SER A 248 22.02 -14.09 2.12
CA SER A 248 21.87 -15.45 1.57
C SER A 248 20.85 -16.32 2.31
N ASP A 249 20.35 -15.88 3.47
CA ASP A 249 19.47 -16.69 4.31
C ASP A 249 18.02 -16.55 3.88
N VAL A 250 17.32 -17.68 3.78
CA VAL A 250 15.89 -17.74 3.46
C VAL A 250 15.15 -18.38 4.63
N GLN A 251 14.16 -17.67 5.16
CA GLN A 251 13.34 -18.13 6.28
C GLN A 251 11.85 -18.10 5.94
N LEU A 252 11.16 -19.20 6.20
CA LEU A 252 9.70 -19.23 6.18
C LEU A 252 9.17 -18.43 7.39
N ILE A 253 8.50 -17.31 7.14
CA ILE A 253 7.94 -16.44 8.19
C ILE A 253 6.43 -16.60 8.34
N ARG A 254 5.77 -17.20 7.33
CA ARG A 254 4.39 -17.66 7.43
C ARG A 254 4.21 -18.94 6.64
N LYS A 255 3.66 -19.97 7.30
CA LYS A 255 3.30 -21.23 6.65
C LYS A 255 2.12 -21.00 5.71
N ARG A 256 2.14 -21.68 4.56
CA ARG A 256 0.98 -21.78 3.67
C ARG A 256 -0.19 -22.39 4.45
N GLU A 257 -1.38 -21.84 4.28
CA GLU A 257 -2.60 -22.46 4.81
C GLU A 257 -2.86 -23.80 4.08
N SER A 258 -3.51 -24.72 4.77
CA SER A 258 -4.00 -25.98 4.25
C SER A 258 -5.50 -25.92 4.01
N TYR A 259 -6.06 -26.96 3.37
CA TYR A 259 -7.52 -27.10 3.27
C TYR A 259 -8.18 -27.25 4.65
N ALA A 260 -7.52 -27.92 5.60
CA ALA A 260 -8.04 -28.08 6.96
C ALA A 260 -8.22 -26.72 7.65
N ASP A 261 -7.28 -25.79 7.46
CA ASP A 261 -7.37 -24.43 8.02
C ASP A 261 -8.60 -23.67 7.51
N LEU A 262 -9.07 -23.96 6.29
CA LEU A 262 -10.25 -23.30 5.71
C LEU A 262 -11.55 -23.70 6.40
N ILE A 263 -11.66 -24.98 6.78
CA ILE A 263 -12.91 -25.56 7.28
C ILE A 263 -12.93 -25.71 8.79
N GLU A 264 -11.80 -25.52 9.48
CA GLU A 264 -11.64 -25.76 10.93
C GLU A 264 -12.75 -25.12 11.75
N HIS A 265 -13.13 -23.88 11.43
CA HIS A 265 -14.15 -23.13 12.14
C HIS A 265 -15.59 -23.54 11.82
N GLU A 266 -15.80 -24.44 10.87
CA GLU A 266 -17.10 -24.98 10.47
C GLU A 266 -17.29 -26.43 10.94
N LEU A 267 -16.19 -27.15 11.22
CA LEU A 267 -16.22 -28.56 11.61
C LEU A 267 -17.05 -28.85 12.86
N PHE A 268 -17.18 -27.89 13.79
CA PHE A 268 -17.96 -28.10 15.02
C PHE A 268 -19.46 -28.29 14.75
N ALA A 269 -19.98 -27.71 13.65
CA ALA A 269 -21.38 -27.77 13.28
C ALA A 269 -21.73 -29.02 12.45
N LEU A 270 -20.72 -29.80 12.04
CA LEU A 270 -20.87 -31.02 11.24
C LEU A 270 -20.91 -32.30 12.10
N LYS A 271 -21.01 -32.15 13.44
CA LYS A 271 -21.10 -33.26 14.40
C LYS A 271 -22.54 -33.68 14.67
#